data_AF-A0A1Y1WUF6-F1
#
_entry.id   AF-A0A1Y1WUF6-F1
#
_cell.length_a   1.000
_cell.length_b   1.000
_cell.length_c   1.000
_cell.angle_alpha   90.00
_cell.angle_beta   90.00
_cell.angle_gamma   90.00
#
_symmetry.space_group_name_H-M   'P 1'
#
loop_
_entity.id
_entity.type
_entity.pdbx_description
1 polymer ?
#
loop_
_entity_poly.entity_id
_entity_poly.type
_entity_poly.pdbx_seq_one_letter_code
_entity_poly.pdbx_strand_id
1 'polypeptide(L)'
;MADNIEVIEIKDSPENTSEVVENETKTNANANQPVRGRPVSGKVWKNVRTANDRKISMRSKSLKNSWKKRLEERKKKQMVKTIEKELKDAKEREKEERKAAAAERQKRKLENEKRAEIVQAVSSKKVKRMKKKQLRQLQKQ
;
A
#
# COMPACT_ATOMS: atom_id res chain seq x y z
N MET A 1 34.14 -2.72 35.03
CA MET A 1 33.92 -3.74 33.99
C MET A 1 33.23 -2.99 32.87
N ALA A 2 34.00 -2.59 31.85
CA ALA A 2 33.49 -1.81 30.74
C ALA A 2 33.06 -2.80 29.65
N ASP A 3 31.78 -2.80 29.32
CA ASP A 3 31.23 -3.67 28.29
C ASP A 3 31.51 -3.07 26.92
N ASN A 4 32.35 -3.76 26.15
CA ASN A 4 32.64 -3.45 24.75
C ASN A 4 31.37 -3.68 23.91
N ILE A 5 30.82 -2.59 23.39
CA ILE A 5 29.79 -2.64 22.35
C ILE A 5 30.52 -2.75 21.01
N GLU A 6 30.49 -3.92 20.38
CA GLU A 6 30.91 -4.08 18.99
C GLU A 6 29.93 -3.36 18.06
N VAL A 7 30.34 -2.19 17.59
CA VAL A 7 29.71 -1.48 16.48
C VAL A 7 30.01 -2.26 15.21
N ILE A 8 29.04 -3.02 14.72
CA ILE A 8 29.11 -3.69 13.42
C ILE A 8 28.98 -2.62 12.34
N GLU A 9 30.11 -2.25 11.73
CA GLU A 9 30.18 -1.43 10.53
C GLU A 9 29.45 -2.12 9.37
N ILE A 10 28.32 -1.54 8.97
CA ILE A 10 27.67 -1.86 7.70
C ILE A 10 28.49 -1.16 6.61
N LYS A 11 29.36 -1.93 5.95
CA LYS A 11 30.07 -1.49 4.74
C LYS A 11 29.05 -1.30 3.62
N ASP A 12 28.84 -0.06 3.23
CA ASP A 12 28.14 0.31 2.01
C ASP A 12 28.78 -0.39 0.81
N SER A 13 27.95 -1.12 0.06
CA SER A 13 28.33 -1.79 -1.18
C SER A 13 28.10 -0.82 -2.36
N PRO A 14 29.02 -0.77 -3.33
CA PRO A 14 29.11 0.32 -4.30
C PRO A 14 27.94 0.35 -5.29
N GLU A 15 27.62 1.59 -5.65
CA GLU A 15 26.66 1.98 -6.67
C GLU A 15 26.90 1.28 -8.02
N ASN A 16 25.82 0.68 -8.51
CA ASN A 16 25.33 0.69 -9.89
C ASN A 16 26.37 0.90 -11.01
N THR A 17 26.76 -0.20 -11.66
CA THR A 17 27.30 -0.17 -13.02
C THR A 17 26.72 -1.31 -13.86
N SER A 18 26.22 -0.93 -15.04
CA SER A 18 25.73 -1.77 -16.16
C SER A 18 24.42 -2.55 -15.97
N GLU A 19 23.29 -1.89 -16.24
CA GLU A 19 22.12 -2.54 -16.81
C GLU A 19 22.48 -3.12 -18.19
N VAL A 20 22.94 -4.37 -18.22
CA VAL A 20 22.84 -5.20 -19.42
C VAL A 20 21.41 -5.71 -19.47
N VAL A 21 20.58 -5.07 -20.27
CA VAL A 21 19.23 -5.58 -20.60
C VAL A 21 19.42 -6.78 -21.53
N GLU A 22 19.68 -7.93 -20.94
CA GLU A 22 19.50 -9.22 -21.61
C GLU A 22 18.00 -9.42 -21.81
N ASN A 23 17.54 -9.16 -23.03
CA ASN A 23 16.21 -9.56 -23.46
C ASN A 23 16.18 -11.09 -23.52
N GLU A 24 15.89 -11.72 -22.39
CA GLU A 24 15.56 -13.14 -22.33
C GLU A 24 14.36 -13.39 -23.25
N THR A 25 14.63 -13.96 -24.42
CA THR A 25 13.59 -14.58 -25.22
C THR A 25 12.98 -15.67 -24.36
N LYS A 26 11.77 -15.44 -23.85
CA LYS A 26 10.97 -16.46 -23.17
C LYS A 26 10.71 -17.55 -24.19
N THR A 27 11.61 -18.53 -24.26
CA THR A 27 11.42 -19.74 -25.06
C THR A 27 10.13 -20.37 -24.56
N ASN A 28 9.15 -20.47 -25.45
CA ASN A 28 7.85 -20.98 -25.11
C ASN A 28 7.98 -22.50 -24.98
N ALA A 29 8.42 -22.97 -23.82
CA ALA A 29 8.69 -24.38 -23.51
C ALA A 29 7.46 -25.30 -23.69
N ASN A 30 6.28 -24.73 -23.93
CA ASN A 30 5.05 -25.42 -24.28
C ASN A 30 4.89 -25.73 -25.77
N ALA A 31 5.68 -25.15 -26.67
CA ALA A 31 5.52 -25.34 -28.11
C ALA A 31 5.82 -26.78 -28.59
N ASN A 32 6.61 -27.54 -27.82
CA ASN A 32 7.04 -28.90 -28.16
C ASN A 32 6.42 -29.99 -27.27
N GLN A 33 5.36 -29.67 -26.52
CA GLN A 33 4.65 -30.67 -25.71
C GLN A 33 3.52 -31.31 -26.54
N PRO A 34 3.43 -32.66 -26.60
CA PRO A 34 2.36 -33.31 -27.34
C PRO A 34 1.00 -32.93 -26.76
N VAL A 35 0.15 -32.27 -27.57
CA VAL A 35 -1.21 -31.89 -27.18
C VAL A 35 -2.04 -33.16 -27.05
N ARG A 36 -2.53 -33.43 -25.84
CA ARG A 36 -3.35 -34.61 -25.56
C ARG A 36 -4.79 -34.34 -25.99
N GLY A 37 -5.39 -35.27 -26.74
CA GLY A 37 -6.79 -35.17 -27.19
C GLY A 37 -7.80 -35.16 -26.03
N ARG A 38 -8.97 -34.57 -26.28
CA ARG A 38 -10.11 -34.57 -25.34
C ARG A 38 -10.72 -35.99 -25.26
N PRO A 39 -11.01 -36.52 -24.06
CA PRO A 39 -11.67 -37.81 -23.94
C PRO A 39 -13.08 -37.77 -24.55
N VAL A 40 -13.51 -38.91 -25.14
CA VAL A 40 -14.82 -39.07 -25.81
C VAL A 40 -15.98 -38.68 -24.90
N SER A 41 -15.91 -39.02 -23.61
CA SER A 41 -16.95 -38.69 -22.61
C SER A 41 -16.99 -37.21 -22.22
N GLY A 42 -16.03 -36.40 -22.66
CA GLY A 42 -15.87 -35.00 -22.27
C GLY A 42 -15.50 -34.76 -20.81
N LYS A 43 -15.51 -35.80 -19.97
CA LYS A 43 -15.11 -35.75 -18.56
C LYS A 43 -13.65 -36.19 -18.43
N VAL A 44 -12.80 -35.27 -17.99
CA VAL A 44 -11.40 -35.53 -17.61
C VAL A 44 -11.35 -36.21 -16.24
N TRP A 45 -11.84 -37.45 -16.16
CA TRP A 45 -11.88 -38.24 -14.92
C TRP A 45 -10.48 -38.65 -14.41
N LYS A 46 -9.45 -38.58 -15.26
CA LYS A 46 -8.04 -38.78 -14.90
C LYS A 46 -7.26 -37.50 -15.15
N ASN A 47 -6.80 -36.85 -14.08
CA ASN A 47 -5.86 -35.74 -14.18
C ASN A 47 -4.51 -36.26 -14.68
N VAL A 48 -3.87 -35.53 -15.60
CA VAL A 48 -2.52 -35.87 -16.07
C VAL A 48 -1.54 -35.65 -14.92
N ARG A 49 -0.90 -36.73 -14.45
CA ARG A 49 0.14 -36.64 -13.42
C ARG A 49 1.37 -35.89 -13.95
N THR A 50 1.59 -34.71 -13.42
CA THR A 50 2.79 -33.90 -13.69
C THR A 50 4.03 -34.54 -13.05
N ALA A 51 5.21 -34.09 -13.47
CA ALA A 51 6.46 -34.49 -12.82
C ALA A 51 6.47 -34.14 -11.32
N ASN A 52 5.85 -33.03 -10.93
CA ASN A 52 5.71 -32.61 -9.54
C ASN A 52 4.82 -33.57 -8.74
N ASP A 53 3.70 -34.03 -9.30
CA ASP A 53 2.82 -34.99 -8.63
C ASP A 53 3.55 -36.31 -8.33
N ARG A 54 4.40 -36.75 -9.25
CA ARG A 54 5.25 -37.94 -9.06
C ARG A 54 6.29 -37.69 -7.97
N LYS A 55 6.98 -36.54 -7.99
CA LYS A 55 7.95 -36.17 -6.94
C LYS A 55 7.31 -36.10 -5.55
N ILE A 56 6.10 -35.57 -5.44
CA ILE A 56 5.37 -35.50 -4.16
C ILE A 56 4.98 -36.91 -3.67
N SER A 57 4.54 -37.78 -4.58
CA SER A 57 4.16 -39.16 -4.26
C SER A 57 5.37 -40.01 -3.82
N MET A 58 6.52 -39.82 -4.46
CA MET A 58 7.77 -40.55 -4.16
C MET A 58 8.54 -39.99 -2.96
N ARG A 59 8.08 -38.90 -2.35
CA ARG A 59 8.74 -38.31 -1.18
C ARG A 59 8.64 -39.24 0.03
N SER A 60 9.79 -39.54 0.64
CA SER A 60 9.86 -40.37 1.85
C SER A 60 9.05 -39.77 3.00
N LYS A 61 8.62 -40.61 3.95
CA LYS A 61 7.80 -40.17 5.08
C LYS A 61 8.52 -39.17 5.99
N SER A 62 9.85 -39.27 6.12
CA SER A 62 10.69 -38.35 6.90
C SER A 62 10.72 -36.93 6.32
N LEU A 63 10.59 -36.80 4.99
CA LEU A 63 10.53 -35.50 4.32
C LEU A 63 9.14 -34.85 4.36
N LYS A 64 8.12 -35.53 4.91
CA LYS A 64 6.76 -34.97 5.08
C LYS A 64 6.66 -34.30 6.44
N ASN A 65 6.25 -33.03 6.46
CA ASN A 65 5.97 -32.33 7.72
C ASN A 65 4.92 -33.09 8.54
N SER A 66 5.19 -33.26 9.84
CA SER A 66 4.22 -33.81 10.78
C SER A 66 3.01 -32.88 10.91
N TRP A 67 1.86 -33.42 11.35
CA TRP A 67 0.65 -32.62 11.56
C TRP A 67 0.88 -31.46 12.53
N LYS A 68 1.61 -31.74 13.62
CA LYS A 68 2.01 -30.73 14.61
C LYS A 68 2.78 -29.58 13.96
N LYS A 69 3.79 -29.89 13.14
CA LYS A 69 4.58 -28.87 12.44
C LYS A 69 3.73 -28.03 11.47
N ARG A 70 2.78 -28.65 10.76
CA ARG A 70 1.84 -27.93 9.88
C ARG A 70 0.91 -27.00 10.67
N LEU A 71 0.49 -27.41 11.87
CA LEU A 71 -0.33 -26.59 12.76
C LEU A 71 0.46 -25.36 13.25
N GLU A 72 1.71 -25.56 13.67
CA GLU A 72 2.62 -24.49 14.08
C GLU A 72 2.90 -23.51 12.93
N GLU A 73 3.20 -24.01 11.73
CA GLU A 73 3.37 -23.19 10.53
C GLU A 73 2.11 -22.38 10.20
N ARG A 74 0.93 -22.98 10.34
CA ARG A 74 -0.35 -22.28 10.13
C ARG A 74 -0.56 -21.17 11.17
N LYS A 75 -0.26 -21.44 12.44
CA LYS A 75 -0.36 -20.46 13.53
C LYS A 75 0.60 -19.29 13.30
N LYS A 76 1.86 -19.56 12.95
CA LYS A 76 2.85 -18.53 12.59
C LYS A 76 2.37 -17.68 11.41
N LYS A 77 1.86 -18.32 10.35
CA LYS A 77 1.32 -17.60 9.18
C LYS A 77 0.11 -16.74 9.53
N GLN A 78 -0.75 -17.19 10.43
CA GLN A 78 -1.88 -16.40 10.92
C GLN A 78 -1.39 -15.17 11.71
N MET A 79 -0.41 -15.33 12.60
CA MET A 79 0.17 -14.22 13.37
C MET A 79 0.82 -13.17 12.46
N VAL A 80 1.57 -13.58 11.44
CA VAL A 80 2.16 -12.64 10.48
C VAL A 80 1.07 -11.87 9.74
N LYS A 81 0.02 -12.55 9.29
CA LYS A 81 -1.11 -11.90 8.60
C LYS A 81 -1.88 -10.92 9.49
N THR A 82 -2.05 -11.22 10.77
CA THR A 82 -2.73 -10.29 11.68
C THR A 82 -1.89 -9.03 11.88
N ILE A 83 -0.58 -9.19 12.09
CA ILE A 83 0.35 -8.06 12.22
C ILE A 83 0.39 -7.22 10.94
N GLU A 84 0.50 -7.85 9.77
CA GLU A 84 0.45 -7.16 8.47
C GLU A 84 -0.85 -6.37 8.28
N LYS A 85 -1.98 -6.93 8.71
CA LYS A 85 -3.27 -6.26 8.65
C LYS A 85 -3.33 -5.07 9.60
N GLU A 86 -2.91 -5.25 10.85
CA GLU A 86 -2.87 -4.18 11.86
C GLU A 86 -2.03 -2.98 11.40
N LEU A 87 -0.87 -3.23 10.76
CA LEU A 87 -0.03 -2.18 10.20
C LEU A 87 -0.68 -1.43 9.04
N LYS A 88 -1.39 -2.14 8.15
CA LYS A 88 -2.12 -1.52 7.03
C LYS A 88 -3.29 -0.69 7.55
N ASP A 89 -4.08 -1.25 8.46
CA ASP A 89 -5.24 -0.58 9.06
C ASP A 89 -4.79 0.67 9.85
N ALA A 90 -3.63 0.64 10.53
CA ALA A 90 -3.06 1.83 11.19
C ALA A 90 -2.69 2.93 10.19
N LYS A 91 -2.00 2.57 9.10
CA LYS A 91 -1.61 3.51 8.03
C LYS A 91 -2.81 4.12 7.32
N GLU A 92 -3.85 3.33 7.08
CA GLU A 92 -5.09 3.78 6.45
C GLU A 92 -5.85 4.75 7.36
N ARG A 93 -5.99 4.43 8.65
CA ARG A 93 -6.58 5.34 9.64
C ARG A 93 -5.87 6.69 9.72
N GLU A 94 -4.54 6.70 9.80
CA GLU A 94 -3.76 7.95 9.81
C GLU A 94 -4.01 8.78 8.53
N LYS A 95 -4.06 8.12 7.37
CA LYS A 95 -4.33 8.78 6.09
C LYS A 95 -5.75 9.36 6.04
N GLU A 96 -6.73 8.66 6.58
CA GLU A 96 -8.13 9.10 6.67
C GLU A 96 -8.30 10.27 7.63
N GLU A 97 -7.69 10.20 8.82
CA GLU A 97 -7.68 11.30 9.79
C GLU A 97 -7.03 12.55 9.20
N ARG A 98 -5.90 12.42 8.50
CA ARG A 98 -5.26 13.54 7.81
C ARG A 98 -6.15 14.15 6.73
N LYS A 99 -6.85 13.31 5.95
CA LYS A 99 -7.82 13.78 4.94
C LYS A 99 -9.00 14.50 5.58
N ALA A 100 -9.55 13.96 6.67
CA ALA A 100 -10.66 14.56 7.40
C ALA A 100 -10.25 15.93 7.98
N ALA A 101 -9.07 16.01 8.61
CA ALA A 101 -8.53 17.26 9.14
C ALA A 101 -8.28 18.30 8.03
N ALA A 102 -7.78 17.87 6.86
CA ALA A 102 -7.61 18.77 5.72
C ALA A 102 -8.96 19.28 5.20
N ALA A 103 -9.96 18.40 5.07
CA ALA A 103 -11.30 18.77 4.63
C ALA A 103 -11.97 19.77 5.60
N GLU A 104 -11.79 19.58 6.91
CA GLU A 104 -12.30 20.50 7.93
C GLU A 104 -11.61 21.87 7.83
N ARG A 105 -10.28 21.91 7.65
CA ARG A 105 -9.54 23.16 7.44
C ARG A 105 -10.03 23.90 6.19
N GLN A 106 -10.28 23.20 5.09
CA GLN A 106 -10.83 23.80 3.88
C GLN A 106 -12.24 24.35 4.10
N LYS A 107 -13.12 23.58 4.76
CA LYS A 107 -14.46 24.05 5.12
C LYS A 107 -14.41 25.32 5.99
N ARG A 108 -13.54 25.34 7.00
CA ARG A 108 -13.33 26.51 7.87
C ARG A 108 -12.82 27.72 7.09
N LYS A 109 -11.92 27.49 6.12
CA LYS A 109 -11.42 28.55 5.23
C LYS A 109 -12.54 29.13 4.39
N LEU A 110 -13.35 28.29 3.73
CA LEU A 110 -14.50 28.71 2.93
C LEU A 110 -15.55 29.46 3.77
N GLU A 111 -15.82 29.02 5.00
CA GLU A 111 -16.72 29.73 5.92
C GLU A 111 -16.16 31.08 6.36
N ASN A 112 -14.86 31.16 6.63
CA ASN A 112 -14.19 32.42 6.95
C ASN A 112 -14.16 33.38 5.75
N GLU A 113 -13.93 32.87 4.54
CA GLU A 113 -14.00 33.64 3.30
C GLU A 113 -15.41 34.19 3.09
N LYS A 114 -16.46 33.37 3.23
CA LYS A 114 -17.85 33.82 3.18
C LYS A 114 -18.17 34.85 4.26
N ARG A 115 -17.69 34.66 5.50
CA ARG A 115 -17.87 35.65 6.58
C ARG A 115 -17.12 36.95 6.32
N ALA A 116 -15.94 36.88 5.72
CA ALA A 116 -15.16 38.05 5.31
C ALA A 116 -15.79 38.77 4.10
N GLU A 117 -16.42 38.02 3.20
CA GLU A 117 -17.17 38.54 2.05
C GLU A 117 -18.48 39.21 2.49
N ILE A 118 -19.10 38.77 3.60
CA ILE A 118 -20.18 39.49 4.29
C ILE A 118 -19.59 40.77 4.93
N VAL A 119 -19.28 41.74 4.08
CA VAL A 119 -18.96 43.10 4.46
C VAL A 119 -20.26 43.85 4.70
N GLN A 120 -20.33 44.67 5.74
CA GLN A 120 -21.44 45.60 5.91
C GLN A 120 -21.45 46.62 4.75
N ALA A 121 -22.49 46.59 3.92
CA ALA A 121 -22.74 47.65 2.95
C ALA A 121 -22.90 49.00 3.69
N VAL A 122 -21.91 49.89 3.57
CA VAL A 122 -21.93 51.20 4.24
C VAL A 122 -22.66 52.21 3.36
N SER A 123 -23.74 52.79 3.88
CA SER A 123 -24.52 53.80 3.14
C SER A 123 -23.70 55.08 2.92
N SER A 124 -23.97 55.77 1.80
CA SER A 124 -23.26 57.01 1.43
C SER A 124 -23.38 58.12 2.50
N LYS A 125 -24.51 58.20 3.21
CA LYS A 125 -24.72 59.11 4.34
C LYS A 125 -23.83 58.77 5.54
N LYS A 126 -23.52 57.49 5.76
CA LYS A 126 -22.66 57.01 6.86
C LYS A 126 -21.19 57.28 6.56
N VAL A 127 -20.74 57.05 5.32
CA VAL A 127 -19.37 57.40 4.86
C VAL A 127 -19.05 58.88 5.10
N LYS A 128 -19.99 59.78 4.78
CA LYS A 128 -19.83 61.23 4.98
C LYS A 128 -19.71 61.66 6.45
N ARG A 129 -20.19 60.84 7.40
CA ARG A 129 -20.18 61.12 8.84
C ARG A 129 -18.99 60.46 9.57
N MET A 130 -18.25 59.57 8.92
CA MET A 130 -17.14 58.84 9.53
C MET A 130 -15.86 59.69 9.62
N LYS A 131 -15.04 59.42 10.65
CA LYS A 131 -13.73 60.07 10.80
C LYS A 131 -12.73 59.57 9.75
N LYS A 132 -11.78 60.45 9.37
CA LYS A 132 -10.73 60.16 8.36
C LYS A 132 -9.89 58.91 8.63
N LYS A 133 -9.75 58.47 9.89
CA LYS A 133 -9.09 57.20 10.24
C LYS A 133 -9.96 55.96 9.97
N GLN A 134 -11.27 56.05 10.17
CA GLN A 134 -12.21 54.94 9.96
C GLN A 134 -12.47 54.69 8.47
N LEU A 135 -12.44 55.75 7.64
CA LEU A 135 -12.54 55.65 6.18
C LEU A 135 -11.43 54.80 5.55
N ARG A 136 -10.25 54.70 6.20
CA ARG A 136 -9.11 53.91 5.71
C ARG A 136 -9.30 52.39 5.89
N GLN A 137 -10.23 51.99 6.75
CA GLN A 137 -10.55 50.58 7.01
C GLN A 137 -11.65 50.05 6.08
N LEU A 138 -12.34 50.93 5.35
CA LEU A 138 -13.34 50.54 4.37
C LEU A 138 -12.65 50.06 3.09
N GLN A 139 -12.89 48.80 2.71
CA GLN A 139 -12.47 48.28 1.41
C GLN A 139 -13.50 48.70 0.37
N LYS A 140 -13.06 49.35 -0.71
CA LYS A 140 -13.92 49.68 -1.85
C LYS A 140 -14.27 48.36 -2.54
N GLN A 141 -15.56 48.01 -2.56
CA GLN A 141 -16.06 46.96 -3.45
C GLN A 141 -15.93 47.40 -4.91
#